data_AF-A0A2D9K7T4-F1
#
_entry.id   AF-A0A2D9K7T4-F1
#
_cell.length_a   1.000
_cell.length_b   1.000
_cell.length_c   1.000
_cell.angle_alpha   90.00
_cell.angle_beta   90.00
_cell.angle_gamma   90.00
#
_symmetry.space_group_name_H-M   'P 1'
#
loop_
_entity.id
_entity.type
_entity.pdbx_description
1 polymer ?
#
loop_
_entity_poly.entity_id
_entity_poly.type
_entity_poly.pdbx_seq_one_letter_code
_entity_poly.pdbx_strand_id
1 'polypeptide(L)' 'DGTLVVKDGTVVNRTKGRTLTVRPEADKAMARRLDRYFDERFGLPSRWFEVPDFAIGQEDPFKVMPYRT' A
#
# COMPACT_ATOMS: atom_id res chain seq x y z
N ASP A 1 0.93 -1.67 -19.06
CA ASP A 1 0.63 -3.09 -19.33
C ASP A 1 0.18 -3.38 -20.77
N GLY A 2 0.45 -2.50 -21.74
CA GLY A 2 0.17 -2.77 -23.17
C GLY A 2 -1.29 -2.68 -23.62
N THR A 3 -2.26 -2.64 -22.71
CA THR A 3 -3.69 -2.44 -23.02
C THR A 3 -3.98 -1.03 -23.56
N LEU A 4 -4.67 -0.94 -24.69
CA LEU A 4 -5.15 0.33 -25.22
C LEU A 4 -6.26 0.91 -24.33
N VAL A 5 -6.03 2.08 -23.75
CA VAL A 5 -7.00 2.75 -22.84
C VAL A 5 -7.62 4.01 -23.44
N VAL A 6 -6.95 4.65 -24.40
CA VAL A 6 -7.43 5.84 -25.10
C VAL A 6 -7.17 5.67 -26.59
N LYS A 7 -8.15 6.03 -27.42
CA LYS A 7 -8.03 6.11 -28.87
C LYS A 7 -8.65 7.42 -29.34
N ASP A 8 -7.92 8.19 -30.14
CA ASP A 8 -8.40 9.45 -30.73
C ASP A 8 -8.99 10.42 -29.67
N GLY A 9 -8.34 10.53 -28.50
CA GLY A 9 -8.79 11.37 -27.39
C GLY A 9 -9.97 10.81 -26.57
N THR A 10 -10.52 9.65 -26.96
CA THR A 10 -11.64 8.99 -26.28
C THR A 10 -11.17 7.82 -25.42
N VAL A 11 -11.66 7.73 -24.18
CA VAL A 11 -11.39 6.57 -23.30
C VAL A 11 -12.11 5.34 -23.83
N VAL A 12 -11.36 4.30 -24.21
CA VAL A 12 -11.88 3.03 -24.74
C VAL A 12 -11.82 1.88 -23.74
N ASN A 13 -10.99 1.99 -22.69
CA ASN A 13 -10.91 0.99 -21.63
C ASN A 13 -10.61 1.66 -20.27
N ARG A 14 -11.17 1.13 -19.20
CA ARG A 14 -10.93 1.56 -17.81
C ARG A 14 -10.35 0.40 -17.02
N THR A 15 -9.03 0.37 -16.91
CA THR A 15 -8.30 -0.61 -16.10
C THR A 15 -7.89 0.00 -14.76
N LYS A 16 -7.79 -0.83 -13.73
CA LYS A 16 -7.19 -0.39 -12.46
C LYS A 16 -5.67 -0.47 -12.58
N GLY A 17 -4.99 0.62 -12.26
CA GLY A 17 -3.53 0.62 -12.09
C GLY A 17 -3.11 -0.03 -10.78
N ARG A 18 -1.81 -0.04 -10.50
CA ARG A 18 -1.26 -0.42 -9.19
C ARG A 18 -0.65 0.79 -8.50
N THR A 19 -0.82 0.89 -7.20
CA THR A 19 -0.17 1.92 -6.38
C THR A 19 1.29 1.56 -6.18
N LEU A 20 2.20 2.49 -6.46
CA LEU A 20 3.63 2.27 -6.22
C LEU A 20 3.92 2.39 -4.72
N THR A 21 4.69 1.45 -4.16
CA THR A 21 5.07 1.46 -2.74
C THR A 21 6.53 1.09 -2.55
N VAL A 22 7.16 1.56 -1.47
CA VAL A 22 8.45 1.06 -0.99
C VAL A 22 8.20 0.16 0.22
N ARG A 23 8.92 -0.95 0.33
CA ARG A 23 8.81 -1.88 1.47
C ARG A 23 10.18 -2.08 2.13
N PRO A 24 10.73 -1.08 2.84
CA PRO A 24 11.91 -1.31 3.66
C PRO A 24 11.57 -2.30 4.79
N GLU A 25 12.58 -3.04 5.27
CA GLU A 25 12.39 -3.89 6.43
C GLU A 25 12.12 -3.03 7.68
N ALA A 26 11.05 -3.35 8.39
CA ALA A 26 10.72 -2.68 9.64
C ALA A 26 11.62 -3.19 10.78
N ASP A 27 12.17 -2.26 11.55
CA ASP A 27 12.92 -2.63 12.76
C ASP A 27 11.99 -3.21 13.84
N LYS A 28 12.37 -4.38 14.39
CA LYS A 28 11.55 -5.10 15.36
C LYS A 28 11.42 -4.38 16.70
N ALA A 29 12.47 -3.66 17.14
CA ALA A 29 12.40 -2.91 18.39
C ALA A 29 11.47 -1.69 18.24
N MET A 30 11.52 -1.04 17.08
CA MET A 30 10.62 0.05 16.72
C MET A 30 9.17 -0.41 16.61
N ALA A 31 8.91 -1.58 16.00
CA ALA A 31 7.55 -2.14 15.92
C ALA A 31 6.93 -2.31 17.32
N ARG A 32 7.67 -2.90 18.28
CA ARG A 32 7.21 -3.05 19.67
C ARG A 32 6.99 -1.71 20.37
N ARG A 33 7.84 -0.72 20.09
CA ARG A 33 7.70 0.64 20.63
C ARG A 33 6.43 1.30 20.09
N LEU A 34 6.13 1.14 18.80
CA LEU A 34 4.92 1.64 18.18
C LEU A 34 3.68 0.95 18.77
N ASP A 35 3.67 -0.37 18.91
CA ASP A 35 2.55 -1.08 19.53
C ASP A 35 2.16 -0.50 20.89
N ARG A 36 3.14 -0.29 21.78
CA ARG A 36 2.91 0.34 23.08
C ARG A 36 2.37 1.77 22.95
N TYR A 37 3.00 2.57 22.10
CA TYR A 37 2.58 3.96 21.89
C TYR A 37 1.14 4.04 21.39
N PHE A 38 0.75 3.20 20.43
CA PHE A 38 -0.60 3.20 19.87
C PHE A 38 -1.65 2.72 20.88
N ASP A 39 -1.32 1.73 21.70
CA ASP A 39 -2.15 1.29 22.81
C ASP A 39 -2.36 2.40 23.85
N GLU A 40 -1.27 3.02 24.33
CA GLU A 40 -1.34 4.11 25.33
C GLU A 40 -2.07 5.35 24.80
N ARG A 41 -1.86 5.72 23.53
CA ARG A 41 -2.37 6.97 22.95
C ARG A 41 -3.79 6.84 22.41
N PHE A 42 -4.12 5.71 21.80
CA PHE A 42 -5.38 5.52 21.07
C PHE A 42 -6.22 4.36 21.64
N GLY A 43 -5.70 3.54 22.55
CA GLY A 43 -6.38 2.34 23.05
C GLY A 43 -6.55 1.27 21.98
N LEU A 44 -5.72 1.31 20.92
CA LEU A 44 -5.82 0.44 19.76
C LEU A 44 -4.45 -0.16 19.42
N PRO A 45 -4.38 -1.46 19.09
CA PRO A 45 -3.16 -2.07 18.56
C PRO A 45 -2.70 -1.40 17.26
N SER A 46 -1.38 -1.27 17.04
CA SER A 46 -0.85 -0.57 15.85
C SER A 46 -1.30 -1.19 14.52
N ARG A 47 -1.60 -2.50 14.49
CA ARG A 47 -2.14 -3.21 13.31
C ARG A 47 -3.44 -2.63 12.77
N TRP A 48 -4.22 -1.90 13.58
CA TRP A 48 -5.43 -1.21 13.12
C TRP A 48 -5.15 -0.07 12.14
N PHE A 49 -3.89 0.38 12.08
CA PHE A 49 -3.40 1.41 11.18
C PHE A 49 -2.70 0.82 9.95
N GLU A 50 -2.60 -0.50 9.83
CA GLU A 50 -2.11 -1.16 8.62
C GLU A 50 -3.11 -1.00 7.47
N VAL A 51 -2.59 -1.00 6.24
CA VAL A 51 -3.40 -1.02 5.02
C VAL A 51 -3.20 -2.39 4.37
N PRO A 52 -4.03 -3.39 4.72
CA PRO A 52 -3.87 -4.72 4.14
C PRO A 52 -4.38 -4.76 2.70
N ASP A 53 -3.72 -5.55 1.86
CA ASP A 53 -4.02 -5.63 0.41
C ASP A 53 -5.50 -5.95 0.13
N PHE A 54 -6.14 -6.80 0.94
CA PHE A 54 -7.54 -7.17 0.77
C PHE A 54 -8.53 -6.00 0.92
N ALA A 55 -8.15 -4.93 1.64
CA ALA A 55 -9.01 -3.77 1.84
C ALA A 55 -9.19 -2.93 0.55
N ILE A 56 -8.30 -3.09 -0.44
CA ILE A 56 -8.33 -2.32 -1.69
C ILE A 56 -9.33 -2.91 -2.71
N GLY A 57 -9.78 -4.16 -2.53
CA GLY A 57 -10.74 -4.80 -3.44
C GLY A 57 -10.19 -4.96 -4.87
N GLN A 58 -8.89 -5.17 -4.99
CA GLN A 58 -8.16 -5.42 -6.23
C GLN A 58 -7.07 -6.46 -5.96
N GLU A 59 -6.87 -7.37 -6.90
CA GLU A 59 -5.73 -8.29 -6.88
C GLU A 59 -4.43 -7.55 -7.20
N ASP A 60 -3.37 -7.84 -6.44
CA ASP A 60 -2.06 -7.18 -6.52
C ASP A 60 -2.16 -5.64 -6.60
N PRO A 61 -2.73 -4.96 -5.59
CA PRO A 61 -3.01 -3.52 -5.66
C PRO A 61 -1.74 -2.66 -5.58
N PHE A 62 -0.62 -3.23 -5.13
CA PHE A 62 0.63 -2.52 -4.91
C PHE A 62 1.77 -3.08 -5.76
N LYS A 63 2.54 -2.20 -6.40
CA LYS A 63 3.81 -2.55 -7.04
C LYS A 63 4.96 -2.05 -6.18
N VAL A 64 5.75 -2.97 -5.63
CA VAL A 64 6.95 -2.63 -4.85
C VAL A 64 8.02 -2.04 -5.76
N MET A 65 8.53 -0.88 -5.39
CA MET A 65 9.59 -0.16 -6.07
C MET A 65 10.89 -0.22 -5.27
N PRO A 66 12.05 -0.29 -5.94
CA PRO A 66 13.34 -0.18 -5.27
C PRO A 66 13.51 1.22 -4.66
N TYR A 67 14.26 1.29 -3.57
CA TYR A 67 14.76 2.55 -3.00
C TYR A 67 16.27 2.65 -3.21
N ARG A 68 16.79 3.88 -3.28
CA ARG A 68 18.23 4.14 -3.34
C ARG A 68 18.79 4.18 -1.93
N THR A 69 19.94 3.54 -1.73
CA THR A 69 20.72 3.59 -0.48
C THR A 69 21.71 4.74 -0.54
#